data_AF-A0A2T3AUI5-F1
#
_entry.id   AF-A0A2T3AUI5-F1
#
_cell.length_a   1.000
_cell.length_b   1.000
_cell.length_c   1.000
_cell.angle_alpha   90.00
_cell.angle_beta   90.00
_cell.angle_gamma   90.00
#
_symmetry.space_group_name_H-M   'P 1'
#
loop_
_entity.id
_entity.type
_entity.pdbx_description
1 polymer ?
#
loop_
_entity_poly.entity_id
_entity_poly.type
_entity_poly.pdbx_seq_one_letter_code
_entity_poly.pdbx_strand_id
1 'polypeptide(L)'
;MAQAVPTPQPPNDRRRVKVYELRNNDWFDRGTGFCTAAFLFNEVSRQEEPRVLVQSEDHPDRMLLETRICKEDGFQKQQGI
;
A
#
# COMPACT_ATOMS: atom_id res chain seq x y z
N MET A 1 9.49 33.96 -10.39
CA MET A 1 8.42 33.39 -9.52
C MET A 1 7.56 32.51 -10.41
N ALA A 2 7.85 31.21 -10.54
CA ALA A 2 7.05 30.30 -11.37
C ALA A 2 5.94 29.72 -10.51
N GLN A 3 4.69 30.08 -10.81
CA GLN A 3 3.51 29.54 -10.15
C GLN A 3 3.19 28.17 -10.77
N ALA A 4 3.18 27.12 -9.95
CA ALA A 4 2.73 25.80 -10.37
C ALA A 4 1.20 25.83 -10.56
N VAL A 5 0.76 25.63 -11.80
CA VAL A 5 -0.65 25.49 -12.16
C VAL A 5 -1.13 24.12 -11.66
N PRO A 6 -2.24 24.00 -10.92
CA PRO A 6 -2.77 22.69 -10.54
C PRO A 6 -3.28 21.99 -11.80
N THR A 7 -2.54 21.00 -12.31
CA THR A 7 -3.05 20.10 -13.33
C THR A 7 -4.21 19.29 -12.73
N PRO A 8 -5.37 19.17 -13.40
CA PRO A 8 -6.42 18.27 -12.97
C PRO A 8 -5.86 16.87 -12.98
N GLN A 9 -5.71 16.27 -11.80
CA GLN A 9 -5.30 14.88 -11.68
C GLN A 9 -6.42 14.06 -12.34
N PRO A 10 -6.15 13.26 -13.39
CA PRO A 10 -7.15 12.30 -13.86
C PRO A 10 -7.55 11.42 -12.67
N PRO A 11 -8.80 10.94 -12.59
CA PRO A 11 -9.24 10.02 -11.54
C PRO A 11 -8.46 8.72 -11.71
N ASN A 12 -7.24 8.69 -11.17
CA ASN A 12 -6.44 7.50 -11.12
C ASN A 12 -7.03 6.73 -9.95
N ASP A 13 -7.97 5.81 -10.23
CA ASP A 13 -8.59 4.90 -9.23
C ASP A 13 -7.54 4.11 -8.42
N ARG A 14 -6.28 4.16 -8.83
CA ARG A 14 -5.13 3.61 -8.14
C ARG A 14 -4.75 4.48 -6.95
N ARG A 15 -5.11 4.02 -5.74
CA ARG A 15 -4.74 4.65 -4.47
C ARG A 15 -3.21 4.67 -4.31
N ARG A 16 -2.58 5.81 -4.60
CA ARG A 16 -1.14 6.01 -4.39
C ARG A 16 -0.84 6.16 -2.90
N VAL A 17 0.08 5.35 -2.37
CA VAL A 17 0.44 5.28 -0.95
C VAL A 17 1.96 5.26 -0.78
N LYS A 18 2.41 5.65 0.41
CA LYS A 18 3.79 5.54 0.86
C LYS A 18 3.87 4.42 1.90
N VAL A 19 4.78 3.47 1.71
CA VAL A 19 4.95 2.31 2.61
C VAL A 19 6.11 2.58 3.56
N TYR A 20 5.85 2.43 4.86
CA TYR A 20 6.88 2.51 5.89
C TYR A 20 6.96 1.20 6.66
N GLU A 21 8.18 0.84 7.07
CA GLU A 21 8.45 -0.31 7.93
C GLU A 21 9.10 0.18 9.23
N LEU A 22 8.56 -0.24 10.37
CA LEU A 22 9.15 0.10 11.67
C LEU A 22 10.30 -0.87 11.96
N ARG A 23 11.53 -0.35 12.11
CA ARG A 23 12.74 -1.11 12.43
C ARG A 23 13.48 -0.41 13.55
N ASN A 24 13.78 -1.11 14.65
CA ASN A 24 14.51 -0.55 15.79
C ASN A 24 13.95 0.81 16.29
N ASN A 25 12.61 0.95 16.31
CA ASN A 25 11.90 2.18 16.69
C ASN A 25 12.01 3.35 15.69
N ASP A 26 12.59 3.13 14.51
CA ASP A 26 12.67 4.09 13.41
C ASP A 26 11.79 3.67 12.23
N TRP A 27 11.18 4.66 11.56
CA TRP A 27 10.39 4.43 10.36
C TRP A 27 11.25 4.47 9.11
N PHE A 28 11.34 3.34 8.41
CA PHE A 28 12.07 3.21 7.15
C PHE A 28 11.14 3.30 5.95
N ASP A 29 11.42 4.22 5.02
CA ASP A 29 10.68 4.36 3.75
C ASP A 29 11.00 3.19 2.81
N ARG A 30 9.99 2.36 2.53
CA ARG A 30 10.09 1.25 1.57
C ARG A 30 9.91 1.71 0.13
N GLY A 31 9.19 2.81 -0.09
CA GLY A 31 8.90 3.40 -1.39
C GLY A 31 7.46 3.93 -1.51
N THR A 32 7.18 4.53 -2.66
CA THR A 32 5.83 4.95 -3.08
C THR A 32 5.27 3.97 -4.09
N GLY A 33 3.98 3.65 -3.98
CA GLY A 33 3.35 2.67 -4.86
C GLY A 33 1.84 2.81 -4.90
N PHE A 34 1.20 1.89 -5.63
CA PHE A 34 -0.24 1.84 -5.79
C PHE A 34 -0.82 0.69 -4.95
N CYS A 35 -1.75 1.02 -4.06
CA CYS A 35 -2.41 0.09 -3.17
C CYS A 35 -3.62 -0.56 -3.83
N THR A 36 -3.70 -1.89 -3.73
CA THR A 36 -4.85 -2.70 -4.10
C THR A 36 -5.19 -3.69 -2.98
N ALA A 37 -6.46 -4.06 -2.89
CA ALA A 37 -6.92 -5.14 -2.03
C ALA A 37 -7.44 -6.27 -2.93
N ALA A 38 -7.08 -7.51 -2.61
CA ALA A 38 -7.46 -8.68 -3.39
C ALA A 38 -7.61 -9.90 -2.49
N PHE A 39 -8.42 -10.86 -2.93
CA PHE A 39 -8.45 -12.21 -2.37
C PHE A 39 -7.49 -13.08 -3.20
N LEU A 40 -6.45 -13.63 -2.57
CA LEU A 40 -5.52 -14.54 -3.23
C LEU A 40 -5.71 -15.95 -2.68
N PHE A 41 -5.80 -16.94 -3.58
CA PHE A 41 -5.88 -18.34 -3.19
C PHE A 41 -4.56 -18.80 -2.56
N ASN A 42 -4.64 -19.38 -1.37
CA ASN A 42 -3.51 -19.96 -0.67
C ASN A 42 -3.59 -21.49 -0.76
N GLU A 43 -2.61 -22.08 -1.45
CA GLU A 43 -2.54 -23.53 -1.69
C GLU A 43 -2.48 -24.36 -0.40
N VAL A 44 -1.89 -23.82 0.67
CA VAL A 44 -1.71 -24.52 1.94
C VAL A 44 -3.01 -24.57 2.73
N SER A 45 -3.71 -23.45 2.85
CA SER A 45 -5.01 -23.38 3.54
C SER A 45 -6.19 -23.80 2.65
N ARG A 46 -5.97 -23.91 1.33
CA ARG A 46 -7.00 -24.16 0.30
C ARG A 46 -8.15 -23.17 0.35
N GLN A 47 -7.84 -21.92 0.67
CA GLN A 47 -8.82 -20.85 0.85
C GLN A 47 -8.33 -19.55 0.20
N GLU A 48 -9.28 -18.70 -0.19
CA GLU A 48 -9.00 -17.33 -0.57
C GLU A 48 -8.71 -16.48 0.67
N GLU A 49 -7.58 -15.79 0.69
CA GLU A 49 -7.15 -14.95 1.79
C GLU A 49 -7.13 -13.48 1.36
N PRO A 50 -7.78 -12.57 2.13
CA PRO A 50 -7.74 -11.14 1.82
C PRO A 50 -6.34 -10.59 2.06
N ARG A 51 -5.84 -9.82 1.09
CA ARG A 51 -4.52 -9.20 1.13
C ARG A 51 -4.57 -7.74 0.73
N VAL A 52 -3.68 -6.95 1.35
CA VAL A 52 -3.30 -5.62 0.88
C VAL A 52 -1.97 -5.74 0.15
N LEU A 53 -1.95 -5.21 -1.06
CA LEU A 53 -0.82 -5.24 -1.97
C LEU A 53 -0.44 -3.81 -2.31
N VAL A 54 0.86 -3.50 -2.31
CA VAL A 54 1.38 -2.22 -2.81
C VAL A 54 2.48 -2.50 -3.82
N GLN A 55 2.19 -2.23 -5.09
CA GLN A 55 3.15 -2.32 -6.19
C GLN A 55 3.92 -0.99 -6.33
N SER A 56 5.23 -1.04 -6.49
CA SER A 56 6.08 0.15 -6.62
C SER A 56 5.72 0.95 -7.88
N GLU A 57 5.74 2.29 -7.78
CA GLU A 57 5.45 3.17 -8.94
C GLU A 57 6.63 3.21 -9.92
N ASP A 58 7.87 3.20 -9.43
CA ASP A 58 9.08 3.29 -10.25
C ASP A 58 9.54 1.94 -10.84
N HIS A 59 9.11 0.83 -10.22
CA HIS A 59 9.58 -0.53 -10.52
C HIS A 59 8.40 -1.51 -10.50
N PRO A 60 7.68 -1.72 -11.62
CA PRO A 60 6.46 -2.53 -11.64
C PRO A 60 6.61 -3.97 -11.11
N ASP A 61 7.78 -4.57 -11.26
CA ASP A 61 8.06 -5.92 -10.77
C ASP A 61 8.31 -5.99 -9.25
N ARG A 62 8.39 -4.84 -8.58
CA ARG A 62 8.69 -4.76 -7.16
C ARG A 62 7.42 -4.57 -6.34
N MET A 63 7.13 -5.53 -5.48
CA MET A 63 6.14 -5.41 -4.42
C MET A 63 6.75 -4.73 -3.19
N LEU A 64 6.20 -3.57 -2.82
CA LEU A 64 6.63 -2.82 -1.63
C LEU A 64 6.05 -3.41 -0.35
N LEU A 65 4.79 -3.85 -0.41
CA LEU A 65 4.05 -4.50 0.66
C LEU A 65 3.16 -5.60 0.07
N GLU A 66 3.16 -6.75 0.74
CA GLU A 66 2.13 -7.78 0.60
C GLU A 66 1.84 -8.29 2.01
N THR A 67 0.61 -8.07 2.48
CA THR A 67 0.20 -8.52 3.81
C THR A 67 -1.20 -9.09 3.77
N ARG A 68 -1.38 -10.20 4.48
CA ARG A 68 -2.70 -10.76 4.77
C ARG A 68 -3.43 -9.85 5.76
N ILE A 69 -4.76 -9.79 5.62
CA ILE A 69 -5.65 -9.19 6.62
C ILE A 69 -6.28 -10.31 7.43
N CYS A 70 -6.15 -10.24 8.75
CA CYS A 70 -6.75 -11.15 9.71
C CYS A 70 -7.69 -10.37 10.64
N LYS A 71 -8.66 -11.07 11.26
CA LYS A 71 -9.62 -10.44 12.17
C LYS A 71 -8.95 -9.92 13.44
N GLU A 72 -7.85 -10.54 13.82
CA GLU A 72 -7.07 -10.25 15.01
C GLU A 72 -6.13 -9.04 14.82
N ASP A 73 -5.99 -8.53 13.59
CA ASP A 73 -5.13 -7.41 13.28
C ASP A 73 -5.70 -6.09 13.82
N GLY A 74 -4.89 -5.38 14.61
CA GLY A 74 -5.21 -4.04 15.12
C GLY A 74 -4.81 -2.94 14.14
N PHE A 75 -5.58 -2.72 13.07
CA PHE A 75 -5.34 -1.59 12.17
C PHE A 75 -5.79 -0.26 12.80
N GLN A 76 -4.87 0.70 12.89
CA GLN A 76 -5.14 2.02 13.45
C GLN A 76 -5.00 3.12 12.40
N LYS A 77 -6.01 3.97 12.27
CA LYS A 77 -5.88 5.25 11.57
C LYS A 77 -5.13 6.23 12.49
N GLN A 78 -3.83 6.40 12.28
CA GLN A 78 -2.98 7.20 13.17
C GLN A 78 -3.20 8.71 13.05
N GLN A 79 -3.58 9.21 11.88
CA GLN A 79 -3.94 10.62 11.70
C GLN A 79 -5.43 10.74 11.39
N GLY A 80 -6.17 11.35 12.30
CA GLY A 80 -7.55 11.78 12.08
C GLY A 80 -7.57 13.05 11.22
N ILE A 81 -8.58 13.15 10.37
CA ILE A 81 -9.16 14.45 9.99
C ILE A 81 -10.40 14.57 10.87
#